data_AF-A0A1S3DQ34-F1
#
_entry.id   AF-A0A1S3DQ34-F1
#
_cell.length_a   1.000
_cell.length_b   1.000
_cell.length_c   1.000
_cell.angle_alpha   90.00
_cell.angle_beta   90.00
_cell.angle_gamma   90.00
#
_symmetry.space_group_name_H-M   'P 1'
#
loop_
_entity.id
_entity.type
_entity.pdbx_description
1 polymer ?
#
loop_
_entity_poly.entity_id
_entity_poly.type
_entity_poly.pdbx_seq_one_letter_code
_entity_poly.pdbx_strand_id
1 'polypeptide(L)'
;MIEILTVTSVLYIRKPGEKKPAKQFTEGWIEFLKKKVAKQVAAQYNNTQIDCRKRSKHYDFIWNFKYLPRFKWIHLNERLAYEKQAHRQKLRAEIAEAKREALYFSNNLDVADRIQKKNGKKKT
;
A
#
# COMPACT_ATOMS: atom_id res chain seq x y z
N MET A 1 -4.02 25.13 13.03
CA MET A 1 -3.42 23.78 13.15
C MET A 1 -4.46 22.77 12.70
N ILE A 2 -4.24 22.21 11.52
CA ILE A 2 -5.13 21.28 10.86
C ILE A 2 -4.75 19.86 11.32
N GLU A 3 -5.73 19.06 11.76
CA GLU A 3 -5.53 17.70 12.28
C GLU A 3 -6.46 16.74 11.55
N ILE A 4 -6.01 15.49 11.42
CA ILE A 4 -6.68 14.48 10.61
C ILE A 4 -7.33 13.42 11.49
N LEU A 5 -8.53 12.98 11.08
CA LEU A 5 -9.12 11.74 11.52
C LEU A 5 -8.79 10.64 10.53
N THR A 6 -8.35 9.49 11.03
CA THR A 6 -8.42 8.25 10.27
C THR A 6 -9.85 7.74 10.32
N VAL A 7 -10.39 7.47 9.14
CA VAL A 7 -11.52 6.57 8.96
C VAL A 7 -10.93 5.21 8.64
N THR A 8 -10.62 4.46 9.68
CA THR A 8 -10.13 3.09 9.54
C THR A 8 -11.35 2.22 9.35
N SER A 9 -11.46 1.57 8.19
CA SER A 9 -12.48 0.58 7.83
C SER A 9 -13.92 0.93 8.20
N VAL A 10 -14.76 1.12 7.18
CA VAL A 10 -16.20 1.03 7.42
C VAL A 10 -16.51 -0.43 7.76
N LEU A 11 -16.77 -0.70 9.05
CA LEU A 11 -16.98 -2.05 9.54
C LEU A 11 -18.37 -2.51 9.10
N TYR A 12 -18.39 -3.44 8.15
CA TYR A 12 -19.62 -4.12 7.77
C TYR A 12 -19.94 -5.22 8.78
N ILE A 13 -21.05 -5.08 9.50
CA ILE A 13 -21.57 -6.14 10.37
C ILE A 13 -22.12 -7.23 9.45
N ARG A 14 -21.39 -8.35 9.36
CA ARG A 14 -21.80 -9.49 8.54
C ARG A 14 -22.89 -10.30 9.24
N LYS A 15 -24.02 -10.51 8.58
CA LYS A 15 -25.02 -11.50 8.98
C LYS A 15 -24.63 -12.90 8.47
N PRO A 16 -24.92 -13.99 9.23
CA PRO A 16 -24.66 -15.35 8.77
C PRO A 16 -25.32 -15.62 7.42
N GLY A 17 -24.57 -16.17 6.45
CA GLY A 17 -25.06 -16.50 5.11
C GLY A 17 -24.97 -15.37 4.06
N GLU A 18 -24.65 -14.13 4.45
CA GLU A 18 -24.62 -13.01 3.51
C GLU A 18 -23.25 -12.85 2.83
N LYS A 19 -23.26 -12.50 1.54
CA LYS A 19 -22.05 -12.23 0.74
C LYS A 19 -21.53 -10.83 1.07
N LYS A 20 -20.20 -10.70 1.20
CA LYS A 20 -19.57 -9.39 1.44
C LYS A 20 -19.84 -8.45 0.25
N PRO A 21 -20.14 -7.16 0.49
CA PRO A 21 -20.35 -6.19 -0.58
C PRO A 21 -19.07 -5.99 -1.40
N ALA A 22 -19.20 -5.89 -2.73
CA ALA A 22 -18.08 -5.94 -3.68
C ALA A 22 -17.14 -4.71 -3.66
N LYS A 23 -17.52 -3.61 -3.02
CA LYS A 23 -16.70 -2.40 -2.91
C LYS A 23 -16.66 -1.96 -1.45
N GLN A 24 -15.58 -2.36 -0.76
CA GLN A 24 -15.26 -1.89 0.57
C GLN A 24 -13.99 -1.04 0.46
N PHE A 25 -14.11 0.24 0.82
CA PHE A 25 -12.92 1.06 1.05
C PHE A 25 -12.30 0.60 2.36
N THR A 26 -11.02 0.23 2.31
CA THR A 26 -10.29 -0.25 3.47
C THR A 26 -10.01 0.89 4.46
N GLU A 27 -9.64 2.06 3.97
CA GLU A 27 -9.25 3.21 4.79
C GLU A 27 -9.52 4.54 4.07
N GLY A 28 -9.81 5.58 4.84
CA GLY A 28 -9.98 6.96 4.37
C GLY A 28 -9.46 7.97 5.39
N TRP A 29 -9.13 9.18 4.95
CA TRP A 29 -8.56 10.22 5.80
C TRP A 29 -9.39 11.50 5.65
N ILE A 30 -9.79 12.10 6.77
CA ILE A 30 -10.56 13.35 6.78
C ILE A 30 -9.79 14.43 7.52
N GLU A 31 -9.52 15.53 6.85
CA GLU A 31 -8.80 16.66 7.39
C GLU A 31 -9.75 17.72 7.96
N PHE A 32 -9.51 18.16 9.21
CA PHE A 32 -10.34 19.15 9.88
C PHE A 32 -9.58 20.45 10.15
N LEU A 33 -10.23 21.57 9.86
CA LEU A 33 -9.70 22.91 10.15
C LEU A 33 -9.50 23.18 11.65
N LYS A 34 -10.40 22.65 12.49
CA LYS A 34 -10.41 22.86 13.96
C LYS A 34 -10.29 21.53 14.70
N LYS A 35 -9.29 21.44 15.58
CA LYS A 35 -9.03 20.25 16.44
C LYS A 35 -10.23 19.82 17.29
N LYS A 36 -10.97 20.80 17.83
CA LYS A 36 -12.17 20.54 18.66
C LYS A 36 -13.23 19.76 17.87
N VAL A 37 -13.43 20.12 16.60
CA VAL A 37 -14.39 19.46 15.71
C VAL A 37 -13.94 18.03 15.41
N ALA A 38 -12.65 17.83 15.10
CA ALA A 38 -12.11 16.49 14.87
C ALA A 38 -12.35 15.56 16.07
N LYS A 39 -12.04 16.03 17.29
CA LYS A 39 -12.27 15.26 18.52
C LYS A 39 -13.75 14.95 18.75
N GLN A 40 -14.63 15.92 18.52
CA GLN A 40 -16.07 15.76 18.68
C GLN A 40 -16.62 14.74 17.68
N VAL A 41 -16.26 14.86 16.40
CA VAL A 41 -16.71 13.93 15.34
C VAL A 41 -16.22 12.51 15.64
N ALA A 42 -14.96 12.35 16.02
CA ALA A 42 -14.42 11.06 16.40
C ALA A 42 -15.18 10.47 17.60
N ALA A 43 -15.43 11.24 18.66
CA ALA A 43 -16.16 10.74 19.82
C ALA A 43 -17.63 10.42 19.51
N GLN A 44 -18.29 11.23 18.69
CA GLN A 44 -19.71 11.14 18.41
C GLN A 44 -20.05 10.02 17.42
N TYR A 45 -19.25 9.86 16.37
CA TYR A 45 -19.57 8.94 15.28
C TYR A 45 -18.79 7.62 15.36
N ASN A 46 -17.76 7.51 16.21
CA ASN A 46 -17.06 6.24 16.34
C ASN A 46 -18.00 5.15 16.86
N ASN A 47 -17.97 3.99 16.20
CA ASN A 47 -18.84 2.85 16.45
C ASN A 47 -20.34 3.12 16.25
N THR A 48 -20.70 4.13 15.46
CA THR A 48 -22.10 4.41 15.10
C THR A 48 -22.43 3.87 13.71
N GLN A 49 -23.69 3.51 13.49
CA GLN A 49 -24.17 3.11 12.17
C GLN A 49 -24.17 4.28 11.19
N ILE A 50 -23.85 4.01 9.93
CA ILE A 50 -23.80 5.06 8.89
C ILE A 50 -25.20 5.59 8.56
N ASP A 51 -26.17 4.70 8.35
CA ASP A 51 -27.53 5.06 7.99
C ASP A 51 -28.51 4.35 8.93
N CYS A 52 -29.53 5.07 9.38
CA CYS A 52 -30.59 4.54 10.23
C CYS A 52 -31.71 3.86 9.42
N ARG A 53 -31.73 4.03 8.10
CA ARG A 53 -32.78 3.45 7.22
C ARG A 53 -32.46 2.01 6.86
N LYS A 54 -33.33 1.09 7.28
CA LYS A 54 -33.20 -0.36 7.00
C LYS A 54 -33.05 -0.74 5.52
N ARG A 55 -33.56 0.09 4.61
CA ARG A 55 -33.46 -0.12 3.15
C ARG A 55 -32.19 0.47 2.54
N SER A 56 -31.40 1.20 3.31
CA SER A 56 -30.17 1.81 2.82
C SER A 56 -29.08 0.76 2.65
N LYS A 57 -28.29 0.90 1.59
CA LYS A 57 -27.10 0.08 1.34
C LYS A 57 -26.09 0.12 2.49
N HIS A 58 -26.09 1.21 3.27
CA HIS A 58 -25.12 1.44 4.34
C HIS A 58 -25.66 1.13 5.75
N TYR A 59 -26.83 0.48 5.85
CA TYR A 59 -27.46 0.20 7.15
C TYR A 59 -26.59 -0.69 8.06
N ASP A 60 -25.99 -1.74 7.50
CA ASP A 60 -25.13 -2.68 8.25
C ASP A 60 -23.67 -2.19 8.38
N PHE A 61 -23.38 -0.97 7.95
CA PHE A 61 -22.05 -0.39 8.02
C PHE A 61 -21.90 0.50 9.26
N ILE A 62 -20.76 0.38 9.93
CA ILE A 62 -20.38 1.15 11.11
C ILE A 62 -19.20 2.07 10.76
N TRP A 63 -19.29 3.31 11.23
CA TRP A 63 -18.18 4.24 11.26
C TRP A 63 -17.14 3.84 12.30
N ASN A 64 -15.88 3.77 11.89
CA ASN A 64 -14.76 3.65 12.81
C ASN A 64 -13.84 4.87 12.59
N PHE A 65 -13.86 5.74 13.58
CA PHE A 65 -13.11 6.99 13.57
C PHE A 65 -12.06 6.96 14.65
N LYS A 66 -10.83 7.34 14.29
CA LYS A 66 -9.74 7.51 15.25
C LYS A 66 -9.09 8.88 15.03
N TYR A 67 -9.01 9.63 16.11
CA TYR A 67 -8.33 10.91 16.13
C TYR A 67 -6.84 10.71 16.37
N LEU A 68 -6.02 11.31 15.50
CA LEU A 68 -4.57 11.25 15.60
C LEU A 68 -4.01 12.63 15.97
N PRO A 69 -3.60 12.85 17.23
CA PRO A 69 -3.02 14.12 17.63
C PRO A 69 -1.70 14.36 16.88
N ARG A 70 -1.43 15.62 16.51
CA ARG A 70 -0.19 16.05 15.82
C ARG A 70 0.06 15.39 14.45
N PHE A 71 -0.94 14.74 13.86
CA PHE A 71 -0.83 14.13 12.54
C PHE A 71 -1.33 15.09 11.44
N LYS A 72 -0.56 15.23 10.35
CA LYS A 72 -0.84 16.12 9.22
C LYS A 72 -0.83 15.34 7.91
N TRP A 73 -1.47 15.88 6.88
CA TRP A 73 -1.60 15.23 5.57
C TRP A 73 -0.23 14.96 4.95
N ILE A 74 0.72 15.86 5.19
CA ILE A 74 2.11 15.74 4.75
C ILE A 74 2.74 14.44 5.29
N HIS A 75 2.51 14.09 6.57
CA HIS A 75 3.08 12.88 7.15
C HIS A 75 2.54 11.60 6.49
N LEU A 76 1.27 11.62 6.05
CA LEU A 76 0.67 10.52 5.29
C LEU A 76 1.36 10.34 3.92
N ASN A 77 1.51 11.45 3.19
CA ASN A 77 2.11 11.43 1.85
C ASN A 77 3.60 11.11 1.90
N GLU A 78 4.31 11.67 2.87
CA GLU A 78 5.73 11.40 3.11
C GLU A 78 5.97 9.92 3.38
N ARG A 79 5.18 9.32 4.29
CA ARG A 79 5.27 7.89 4.57
C ARG A 79 4.99 7.05 3.32
N LEU A 80 3.91 7.35 2.59
CA LEU A 80 3.55 6.60 1.37
C LEU A 80 4.63 6.72 0.28
N ALA A 81 5.18 7.93 0.10
CA ALA A 81 6.26 8.19 -0.84
C ALA A 81 7.53 7.44 -0.45
N TYR A 82 7.88 7.45 0.83
CA TYR A 82 9.04 6.72 1.37
C TYR A 82 8.90 5.21 1.16
N GLU A 83 7.76 4.62 1.54
CA GLU A 83 7.50 3.18 1.35
C GLU A 83 7.59 2.79 -0.13
N LYS A 84 6.99 3.59 -1.03
CA LYS A 84 7.06 3.36 -2.47
C LYS A 84 8.49 3.50 -3.02
N GLN A 85 9.26 4.47 -2.53
CA GLN A 85 10.64 4.67 -2.95
C GLN A 85 11.55 3.54 -2.47
N ALA A 86 11.43 3.13 -1.20
CA ALA A 86 12.20 2.01 -0.64
C ALA A 86 11.91 0.71 -1.41
N HIS A 87 10.64 0.42 -1.69
CA HIS A 87 10.26 -0.73 -2.49
C HIS A 87 10.87 -0.68 -3.91
N ARG A 88 10.79 0.47 -4.57
CA ARG A 88 11.39 0.66 -5.90
C ARG A 88 12.91 0.52 -5.90
N GLN A 89 13.59 0.99 -4.85
CA GLN A 89 15.04 0.83 -4.72
C GLN A 89 15.41 -0.64 -4.56
N LYS A 90 14.67 -1.39 -3.74
CA LYS A 90 14.87 -2.84 -3.57
C LYS A 90 14.72 -3.59 -4.89
N LEU A 91 13.64 -3.34 -5.63
CA LEU A 91 13.43 -3.95 -6.95
C LEU A 91 14.55 -3.60 -7.94
N ARG A 92 15.04 -2.36 -7.93
CA ARG A 92 16.16 -1.97 -8.80
C ARG A 92 17.45 -2.69 -8.44
N ALA A 93 17.72 -2.90 -7.15
CA ALA A 93 18.89 -3.66 -6.70
C ALA A 93 18.80 -5.12 -7.16
N GLU A 94 17.63 -5.75 -6.99
CA GLU A 94 17.38 -7.12 -7.44
C GLU A 94 17.54 -7.26 -8.97
N ILE A 95 17.01 -6.32 -9.75
CA ILE A 95 17.19 -6.30 -11.21
C ILE A 95 18.66 -6.10 -11.59
N ALA A 96 19.37 -5.21 -10.90
CA ALA A 96 20.78 -4.95 -11.18
C ALA A 96 21.66 -6.17 -10.87
N GLU A 97 21.33 -6.91 -9.81
CA GLU A 97 21.95 -8.19 -9.48
C GLU A 97 21.72 -9.25 -10.53
N ALA A 98 20.46 -9.51 -10.91
CA ALA A 98 20.14 -10.48 -11.96
C ALA A 98 20.81 -10.12 -13.31
N LYS A 99 20.88 -8.83 -13.66
CA LYS A 99 21.59 -8.37 -14.86
C LYS A 99 23.09 -8.64 -14.77
N ARG A 100 23.72 -8.39 -13.62
CA ARG A 100 25.13 -8.63 -13.39
C ARG A 100 25.46 -10.13 -13.54
N GLU A 101 24.63 -11.01 -12.98
CA GLU A 101 24.77 -12.45 -13.13
C GLU A 101 24.60 -12.91 -14.59
N ALA A 102 23.60 -12.40 -15.29
CA ALA A 102 23.37 -12.72 -16.71
C ALA A 102 24.52 -12.25 -17.61
N LEU A 103 25.03 -11.04 -17.39
CA LEU A 103 26.19 -10.53 -18.13
C LEU A 103 27.45 -11.35 -17.84
N TYR A 104 27.67 -11.73 -16.58
CA TYR A 104 28.78 -12.61 -16.20
C TYR A 104 28.70 -13.96 -16.92
N PHE A 105 27.52 -14.56 -16.94
CA PHE A 105 27.29 -15.82 -17.65
C PHE A 105 27.53 -15.69 -19.16
N SER A 106 26.96 -14.65 -19.81
CA SER A 106 27.16 -14.39 -21.24
C SER A 106 28.63 -14.21 -21.61
N ASN A 107 29.36 -13.41 -20.82
CA ASN A 107 30.79 -13.18 -21.05
C ASN A 107 31.60 -14.48 -20.93
N ASN A 108 31.28 -15.33 -19.96
CA ASN A 108 31.96 -16.62 -19.80
C ASN A 108 31.69 -17.57 -20.97
N LEU A 109 30.46 -17.60 -21.51
CA LEU A 109 30.15 -18.35 -22.72
C LEU A 109 30.96 -17.85 -23.92
N ASP A 110 31.00 -16.53 -24.14
CA ASP A 110 31.77 -15.93 -25.24
C ASP A 110 33.28 -16.26 -25.14
N VAL A 111 33.83 -16.25 -23.93
CA VAL A 111 35.22 -16.62 -23.67
C VAL A 111 35.45 -18.11 -23.96
N ALA A 112 34.55 -18.98 -23.48
CA ALA A 112 34.63 -20.42 -23.72
C ALA A 112 34.59 -20.75 -25.22
N ASP A 113 33.67 -20.13 -25.98
CA ASP A 113 33.56 -20.28 -27.43
C ASP A 113 34.83 -19.83 -28.15
N ARG A 114 35.44 -18.72 -27.74
CA ARG A 114 36.72 -18.24 -28.30
C ARG A 114 37.86 -19.20 -28.02
N ILE A 115 37.93 -19.78 -26.82
CA ILE A 115 38.95 -20.77 -26.45
C ILE A 115 38.77 -22.05 -27.28
N GLN A 116 37.54 -22.54 -27.42
CA GLN A 116 37.23 -23.74 -28.22
C GLN A 116 37.65 -23.55 -29.68
N LYS A 117 37.32 -22.41 -30.30
CA LYS A 117 37.73 -22.07 -31.67
C LYS A 117 39.26 -22.00 -31.82
N LYS A 118 39.99 -21.48 -30.84
CA LYS A 118 41.46 -21.46 -30.85
C LYS A 118 42.07 -22.87 -30.73
N ASN A 119 41.51 -23.72 -29.88
CA ASN A 119 42.00 -25.09 -29.68
C ASN A 119 41.72 -26.00 -30.89
N GLY A 120 40.61 -25.78 -31.61
CA GLY A 120 40.32 -26.48 -32.86
C GLY A 120 41.29 -26.15 -34.00
N LYS A 121 41.79 -24.90 -34.07
CA LYS A 121 42.76 -24.46 -35.10
C LYS A 121 44.21 -24.90 -34.84
N LYS A 122 44.55 -25.29 -33.61
CA LYS A 122 45.90 -25.78 -33.23
C LYS A 122 46.08 -27.29 -33.41
N LYS A 123 45.02 -28.03 -33.80
CA LYS A 123 45.03 -29.50 -33.95
C LYS A 123 45.31 -30.00 -35.39
N THR A 124 45.79 -29.13 -36.27
CA THR A 124 46.34 -29.44 -37.61
C THR A 124 47.76 -28.92 -37.67
#